data_AF-A0A8S2XDA9-F1
#
_entry.id   AF-A0A8S2XDA9-F1
#
_cell.length_a   1.000
_cell.length_b   1.000
_cell.length_c   1.000
_cell.angle_alpha   90.00
_cell.angle_beta   90.00
_cell.angle_gamma   90.00
#
_symmetry.space_group_name_H-M   'P 1'
#
loop_
_entity.id
_entity.type
_entity.pdbx_description
1 polymer ?
#
loop_
_entity_poly.entity_id
_entity_poly.type
_entity_poly.pdbx_seq_one_letter_code
_entity_poly.pdbx_strand_id
1 'polypeptide(L)'
;LCLIDTEDELYIWQGFRDMPTDELEIQLFNAGLQAGGTADMRFTAERRCTCKTAINYWEAKTGEIPDTHGYVVYAGLEPIEFTNLFPKWTINLQAKQQNLL
;
A
#
# COMPACT_ATOMS: atom_id res chain seq x y z
N LEU A 1 -1.09 3.90 -2.46
CA LEU A 1 -0.97 3.04 -1.26
C LEU A 1 -2.28 3.09 -0.47
N CYS A 2 -2.69 2.03 0.20
CA CYS A 2 -3.87 2.01 1.07
C CYS A 2 -3.48 1.54 2.48
N LEU A 3 -4.09 2.13 3.51
CA LEU A 3 -3.95 1.73 4.91
C LEU A 3 -5.23 1.02 5.35
N ILE A 4 -5.11 -0.19 5.87
CA ILE A 4 -6.22 -1.00 6.35
C ILE A 4 -5.98 -1.28 7.84
N ASP A 5 -6.88 -0.77 8.68
CA ASP A 5 -6.89 -1.02 10.12
C ASP A 5 -7.89 -2.14 10.43
N THR A 6 -7.42 -3.18 11.12
CA THR A 6 -8.22 -4.35 11.54
C THR A 6 -8.49 -4.37 13.05
N GLU A 7 -8.34 -3.23 13.71
CA GLU A 7 -8.31 -3.06 15.16
C GLU A 7 -7.00 -3.51 15.80
N ASP A 8 -6.62 -4.77 15.60
CA ASP A 8 -5.45 -5.43 16.22
C ASP A 8 -4.18 -5.39 15.35
N GLU A 9 -4.34 -5.22 14.04
CA GLU A 9 -3.24 -5.17 13.07
C GLU A 9 -3.44 -4.07 12.04
N LEU A 10 -2.33 -3.55 11.51
CA LEU A 10 -2.30 -2.50 10.51
C LEU A 10 -1.61 -2.97 9.24
N TYR A 11 -2.32 -2.92 8.12
CA TYR A 11 -1.82 -3.32 6.82
C TYR A 11 -1.62 -2.12 5.91
N ILE A 12 -0.46 -2.05 5.26
CA ILE A 12 -0.19 -1.15 4.14
C ILE A 12 -0.29 -1.96 2.86
N TRP A 13 -1.37 -1.81 2.11
CA TRP A 13 -1.50 -2.42 0.79
C TRP A 13 -0.85 -1.53 -0.28
N GLN A 14 0.09 -2.12 -1.01
CA GLN A 14 0.81 -1.50 -2.09
C GLN A 14 0.31 -2.02 -3.43
N GLY A 15 -0.25 -1.11 -4.23
CA GLY A 15 -0.70 -1.36 -5.60
C GLY A 15 0.42 -1.67 -6.60
N PHE A 16 0.01 -1.74 -7.87
CA PHE A 16 0.86 -2.16 -8.99
C PHE A 16 1.98 -1.15 -9.29
N ARG A 17 3.18 -1.65 -9.61
CA ARG A 17 4.33 -0.81 -10.01
C ARG A 17 4.17 -0.27 -11.43
N ASP A 18 3.72 -1.12 -12.35
CA ASP A 18 3.48 -0.72 -13.73
C ASP A 18 2.00 -0.38 -13.89
N MET A 19 1.65 0.87 -13.56
CA MET A 19 0.38 1.43 -13.98
C MET A 19 0.55 2.12 -15.34
N PRO A 20 -0.47 2.02 -16.22
CA PRO A 20 -0.54 2.87 -17.40
C PRO A 20 -0.36 4.35 -17.01
N THR A 21 0.34 5.12 -17.84
CA THR A 21 0.64 6.54 -17.57
C THR A 21 -0.62 7.33 -17.21
N ASP A 22 -1.74 7.07 -17.88
CA ASP A 22 -3.01 7.76 -17.67
C ASP A 22 -3.61 7.49 -16.27
N GLU A 23 -3.51 6.24 -15.78
CA GLU A 23 -3.97 5.90 -14.41
C GLU A 23 -3.04 6.48 -13.35
N LEU A 24 -1.74 6.48 -13.63
CA LEU A 24 -0.74 7.10 -12.76
C LEU A 24 -0.97 8.61 -12.65
N GLU A 25 -1.27 9.30 -13.74
CA GLU A 25 -1.58 10.73 -13.75
C GLU A 25 -2.84 11.05 -12.93
N ILE A 26 -3.91 10.24 -13.07
CA ILE A 26 -5.13 10.39 -12.26
C ILE A 26 -4.82 10.21 -10.77
N GLN A 27 -4.02 9.21 -10.41
CA GLN A 27 -3.66 8.97 -9.01
C GLN A 27 -2.79 10.09 -8.43
N LEU A 28 -1.82 10.60 -9.19
CA LEU A 28 -1.00 11.74 -8.77
C LEU A 28 -1.84 13.00 -8.58
N PHE A 29 -2.76 13.28 -9.51
CA PHE A 29 -3.68 14.41 -9.40
C PHE A 29 -4.54 14.31 -8.13
N ASN A 30 -5.13 13.14 -7.88
CA ASN A 30 -5.93 12.90 -6.66
C ASN A 30 -5.10 13.01 -5.38
N ALA A 31 -3.81 12.68 -5.44
CA ALA A 31 -2.89 12.80 -4.32
C ALA A 31 -2.27 14.21 -4.18
N GLY A 32 -2.59 15.16 -5.07
CA GLY A 32 -1.98 16.50 -5.08
C GLY A 32 -0.48 16.50 -5.43
N LEU A 33 0.00 15.45 -6.11
CA LEU A 33 1.40 15.27 -6.50
C LEU A 33 1.60 15.65 -7.97
N GLN A 34 2.74 16.28 -8.30
CA GLN A 34 3.12 16.53 -9.69
C GLN A 34 3.98 15.38 -10.25
N ALA A 35 3.76 15.03 -11.51
CA ALA A 35 4.56 14.06 -12.26
C ALA A 35 5.94 14.66 -12.63
N GLY A 36 6.78 14.94 -11.65
CA GLY A 36 8.10 15.58 -11.86
C GLY A 36 9.31 14.65 -11.69
N GLY A 37 9.13 13.44 -11.17
CA GLY A 37 10.22 12.49 -10.85
C GLY A 37 10.08 11.15 -11.55
N THR A 38 11.17 10.35 -11.57
CA THR A 38 11.11 8.96 -12.03
C THR A 38 10.08 8.18 -11.20
N ALA A 39 9.46 7.17 -11.81
CA ALA A 39 8.45 6.36 -11.13
C ALA A 39 9.00 5.78 -9.81
N ASP A 40 10.25 5.29 -9.82
CA ASP A 40 10.92 4.75 -8.63
C ASP A 40 11.07 5.74 -7.48
N MET A 41 11.40 7.01 -7.77
CA MET A 41 11.52 8.05 -6.75
C MET A 41 10.16 8.35 -6.11
N ARG A 42 9.10 8.45 -6.92
CA ARG A 42 7.73 8.68 -6.44
C ARG A 42 7.25 7.51 -5.58
N PHE A 43 7.37 6.27 -6.06
CA PHE A 43 6.99 5.09 -5.28
C PHE A 43 7.76 4.97 -3.96
N THR A 44 9.06 5.30 -3.97
CA THR A 44 9.87 5.28 -2.73
C THR A 44 9.41 6.36 -1.75
N ALA A 45 9.11 7.57 -2.24
CA ALA A 45 8.63 8.67 -1.41
C ALA A 45 7.24 8.37 -0.82
N GLU A 46 6.31 7.85 -1.62
CA GLU A 46 4.98 7.42 -1.16
C GLU A 46 5.10 6.35 -0.07
N ARG A 47 5.94 5.33 -0.28
CA ARG A 47 6.16 4.26 0.73
C ARG A 47 6.64 4.84 2.05
N ARG A 48 7.64 5.74 2.02
CA ARG A 48 8.16 6.38 3.23
C ARG A 48 7.07 7.19 3.93
N CYS A 49 6.30 7.96 3.16
CA CYS A 49 5.20 8.76 3.68
C CYS A 49 4.13 7.87 4.34
N THR A 50 3.66 6.84 3.64
CA THR A 50 2.62 5.93 4.18
C THR A 50 3.10 5.14 5.38
N CYS A 51 4.35 4.64 5.40
CA CYS A 51 4.88 3.99 6.60
C CYS A 51 4.90 4.96 7.79
N LYS A 52 5.31 6.22 7.57
CA LYS A 52 5.30 7.22 8.64
C LYS A 52 3.88 7.55 9.10
N THR A 53 2.94 7.69 8.18
CA THR A 53 1.51 7.89 8.51
C THR A 53 0.96 6.70 9.29
N ALA A 54 1.29 5.47 8.91
CA ALA A 54 0.85 4.25 9.60
C ALA A 54 1.37 4.19 11.04
N ILE A 55 2.67 4.45 11.24
CA ILE A 55 3.28 4.51 12.57
C ILE A 55 2.60 5.59 13.43
N ASN A 56 2.51 6.81 12.91
CA ASN A 56 1.89 7.92 13.65
C ASN A 56 0.41 7.64 13.97
N TYR A 57 -0.32 7.01 13.05
CA TYR A 57 -1.71 6.63 13.25
C TYR A 57 -1.84 5.60 14.37
N TRP A 58 -0.99 4.57 14.35
CA TRP A 58 -1.01 3.52 15.36
C TRP A 58 -0.64 4.05 16.75
N GLU A 59 0.41 4.86 16.84
CA GLU A 59 0.82 5.54 18.08
C GLU A 59 -0.31 6.42 18.64
N ALA A 60 -1.01 7.17 17.78
CA ALA A 60 -2.15 7.99 18.20
C ALA A 60 -3.35 7.16 18.68
N LYS A 61 -3.54 5.96 18.11
CA LYS A 61 -4.64 5.06 18.44
C LYS A 61 -4.40 4.28 19.74
N THR A 62 -3.20 3.73 19.90
CA THR A 62 -2.88 2.75 20.96
C THR A 62 -1.98 3.31 22.06
N GLY A 63 -1.23 4.38 21.78
CA GLY A 63 -0.16 4.87 22.64
C GLY A 63 1.16 4.08 22.52
N GLU A 64 1.22 3.08 21.64
CA GLU A 64 2.37 2.19 21.44
C GLU A 64 2.93 2.29 20.03
N ILE A 65 4.17 1.85 19.82
CA ILE A 65 4.80 1.76 18.49
C ILE A 65 4.42 0.39 17.88
N PRO A 66 4.06 0.31 16.59
CA PRO A 66 3.61 -0.94 15.94
C PRO A 66 4.77 -1.91 15.63
N ASP A 67 5.54 -2.32 16.64
CA ASP A 67 6.73 -3.17 16.44
C ASP A 67 6.36 -4.62 16.01
N THR A 68 5.14 -5.08 16.29
CA THR A 68 4.69 -6.45 15.97
C THR A 68 3.39 -6.53 15.15
N HIS A 69 2.73 -5.41 14.87
CA HIS A 69 1.37 -5.38 14.32
C HIS A 69 1.26 -4.68 12.95
N GLY A 70 2.40 -4.38 12.30
CA GLY A 70 2.45 -3.68 11.02
C GLY A 70 2.91 -4.55 9.86
N TYR A 71 2.10 -4.67 8.80
CA TYR A 71 2.40 -5.48 7.61
C TYR A 71 2.38 -4.67 6.32
N VAL A 72 3.32 -4.93 5.41
CA VAL A 72 3.29 -4.41 4.03
C VAL A 72 2.85 -5.53 3.10
N VAL A 73 1.76 -5.31 2.38
CA VAL A 73 1.15 -6.27 1.46
C VAL A 73 1.33 -5.79 0.03
N TYR A 74 1.91 -6.63 -0.82
CA TYR A 74 2.13 -6.30 -2.23
C TYR A 74 0.99 -6.85 -3.09
N ALA A 75 0.55 -6.04 -4.06
CA ALA A 75 -0.52 -6.43 -4.97
C ALA A 75 -0.17 -7.73 -5.73
N GLY A 76 -1.06 -8.71 -5.76
CA GLY A 76 -0.81 -10.02 -6.36
C GLY A 76 -0.01 -11.00 -5.50
N LEU A 77 0.51 -10.56 -4.34
CA LEU A 77 1.16 -11.38 -3.31
C LEU A 77 0.45 -11.23 -1.95
N GLU A 78 -0.87 -11.02 -1.96
CA GLU A 78 -1.64 -10.88 -0.74
C GLU A 78 -1.71 -12.20 0.05
N PRO A 79 -1.37 -12.20 1.35
CA PRO A 79 -1.60 -13.35 2.23
C PRO A 79 -3.09 -13.67 2.38
N ILE A 80 -3.41 -14.93 2.70
CA ILE A 80 -4.80 -15.36 2.86
C ILE A 80 -5.49 -14.58 4.00
N GLU A 81 -4.75 -14.30 5.08
CA GLU A 81 -5.17 -13.51 6.23
C GLU A 81 -5.66 -12.12 5.80
N PHE A 82 -4.90 -11.46 4.92
CA PHE A 82 -5.27 -10.15 4.38
C PHE A 82 -6.50 -10.24 3.46
N THR A 83 -6.55 -11.22 2.55
CA THR A 83 -7.68 -11.34 1.61
C THR A 83 -9.00 -11.69 2.31
N ASN A 84 -8.93 -12.38 3.45
CA ASN A 84 -10.09 -12.72 4.28
C ASN A 84 -10.71 -11.51 4.98
N LEU A 85 -10.03 -10.35 5.02
CA LEU A 85 -10.61 -9.10 5.51
C LEU A 85 -11.73 -8.56 4.60
N PHE A 86 -11.82 -9.08 3.37
CA PHE A 86 -12.78 -8.61 2.36
C PHE A 86 -13.84 -9.68 2.06
N PRO A 87 -15.13 -9.30 1.89
CA PRO A 87 -16.19 -10.26 1.58
C PRO A 87 -15.98 -11.06 0.28
N LYS A 88 -15.24 -10.48 -0.66
CA LYS A 88 -14.84 -11.10 -1.92
C LYS A 88 -13.46 -10.59 -2.29
N TRP A 89 -12.60 -11.49 -2.76
CA TRP A 89 -11.29 -11.16 -3.29
C TRP A 89 -11.04 -11.89 -4.61
N THR A 90 -10.53 -11.16 -5.61
CA THR A 90 -10.18 -11.73 -6.92
C THR A 90 -8.67 -11.58 -7.13
N ILE A 91 -7.99 -12.67 -7.41
CA ILE A 91 -6.54 -12.66 -7.64
C ILE A 91 -6.25 -11.97 -8.97
N ASN A 92 -5.41 -10.93 -8.94
CA ASN A 92 -4.85 -10.34 -10.13
C ASN A 92 -3.57 -11.09 -10.56
N LEU A 93 -3.69 -11.94 -11.59
CA LEU A 93 -2.58 -12.77 -12.08
C LEU A 93 -1.45 -11.95 -12.69
N GLN A 94 -1.75 -10.82 -13.33
CA GLN A 94 -0.74 -9.93 -13.92
C GLN A 94 0.14 -9.32 -12.83
N ALA A 95 -0.48 -8.83 -11.76
CA ALA A 95 0.22 -8.29 -10.60
C ALA A 95 1.08 -9.34 -9.89
N LYS A 96 0.53 -10.56 -9.77
CA LYS A 96 1.26 -11.70 -9.21
C LYS A 96 2.51 -12.01 -10.02
N GLN A 97 2.41 -12.02 -11.35
CA GLN A 97 3.56 -12.25 -12.23
C GLN A 97 4.60 -11.14 -12.12
N GLN A 98 4.17 -9.87 -12.03
CA GLN A 98 5.08 -8.72 -11.89
C GLN A 98 5.90 -8.75 -10.59
N ASN A 99 5.30 -9.17 -9.49
CA ASN A 99 5.99 -9.18 -8.18
C ASN A 99 6.72 -10.50 -7.87
N LEU A 100 6.60 -11.53 -8.73
CA LEU A 100 7.34 -12.79 -8.61
C LEU A 100 8.67 -12.80 -9.41
N LEU A 101 8.88 -11.82 -10.30
CA LEU A 101 10.08 -11.65 -11.13
C LEU A 101 10.97 -10.53 -10.58
#